data_AF-A0A2K3K8F6-F1
#
_entry.id   AF-A0A2K3K8F6-F1
#
_cell.length_a   1.000
_cell.length_b   1.000
_cell.length_c   1.000
_cell.angle_alpha   90.00
_cell.angle_beta   90.00
_cell.angle_gamma   90.00
#
_symmetry.space_group_name_H-M   'P 1'
#
loop_
_entity.id
_entity.type
_entity.pdbx_description
1 polymer ?
#
loop_
_entity_poly.entity_id
_entity_poly.type
_entity_poly.pdbx_seq_one_letter_code
_entity_poly.pdbx_strand_id
1 'polypeptide(L)'
;MRSARRNHTLLQTIRFITGLNDNFSTVKSQILLIDPLPPINKVFHMVIQHERQGNFTEPDESKILVNAAKSNKAVSGSKPPRNCTFCGKDNHFVENCFKKNGVPPHMKKFASANAAPEGASSEPIA
;
A
#
# COMPACT_ATOMS: atom_id res chain seq x y z
N MET A 1 -28.51 -21.57 26.19
CA MET A 1 -27.04 -21.72 26.10
C MET A 1 -26.35 -20.74 25.12
N ARG A 2 -26.83 -20.57 23.88
CA ARG A 2 -26.16 -19.67 22.89
C ARG A 2 -26.06 -18.19 23.34
N SER A 3 -27.08 -17.66 24.00
CA SER A 3 -27.07 -16.28 24.51
C SER A 3 -26.00 -16.05 25.58
N ALA A 4 -25.87 -16.98 26.53
CA ALA A 4 -24.84 -16.93 27.57
C ALA A 4 -23.42 -16.89 26.98
N ARG A 5 -23.15 -17.71 25.95
CA ARG A 5 -21.85 -17.70 25.25
C ARG A 5 -21.57 -16.36 24.55
N ARG A 6 -22.56 -15.79 23.86
CA ARG A 6 -22.40 -14.48 23.19
C ARG A 6 -22.12 -13.38 24.20
N ASN A 7 -22.88 -13.32 25.29
CA ASN A 7 -22.69 -12.33 26.35
C ASN A 7 -21.32 -12.50 27.01
N HIS A 8 -20.90 -13.75 27.25
CA HIS A 8 -19.56 -14.04 27.77
C HIS A 8 -18.46 -13.51 26.86
N THR A 9 -18.53 -13.75 25.54
CA THR A 9 -17.55 -13.24 24.58
C THR A 9 -17.54 -11.71 24.50
N LEU A 10 -18.71 -11.06 24.57
CA LEU A 10 -18.81 -9.60 24.61
C LEU A 10 -18.13 -9.06 25.87
N LEU A 11 -18.47 -9.59 27.04
CA LEU A 11 -17.90 -9.17 28.32
C LEU A 11 -16.38 -9.38 28.38
N GLN A 12 -15.88 -10.48 27.83
CA GLN A 12 -14.44 -10.72 27.70
C GLN A 12 -13.75 -9.64 26.86
N THR A 13 -14.37 -9.26 25.74
CA THR A 13 -13.83 -8.23 24.84
C THR A 13 -13.82 -6.86 25.52
N ILE A 14 -14.93 -6.48 26.18
CA ILE A 14 -15.02 -5.22 26.92
C ILE A 14 -14.02 -5.20 28.07
N ARG A 15 -13.94 -6.27 28.87
CA ARG A 15 -12.98 -6.36 29.98
C ARG A 15 -11.54 -6.21 29.51
N PHE A 16 -11.20 -6.82 28.36
CA PHE A 16 -9.89 -6.64 27.75
C PHE A 16 -9.63 -5.17 27.39
N ILE A 17 -10.55 -4.52 26.65
CA ILE A 17 -10.40 -3.12 26.23
C ILE A 17 -10.25 -2.18 27.43
N THR A 18 -11.09 -2.35 28.47
CA THR A 18 -11.01 -1.54 29.70
C THR A 18 -9.75 -1.82 30.52
N GLY A 19 -9.16 -3.00 30.39
CA GLY A 19 -7.93 -3.39 31.08
C GLY A 19 -6.64 -2.94 30.39
N LEU A 20 -6.72 -2.37 29.18
CA LEU A 20 -5.54 -1.84 28.48
C LEU A 20 -4.97 -0.60 29.19
N ASN A 21 -3.67 -0.35 29.05
CA ASN A 21 -3.00 0.84 29.58
C ASN A 21 -3.50 2.13 28.88
N ASP A 22 -3.30 3.30 29.49
CA ASP A 22 -3.71 4.62 28.98
C ASP A 22 -2.98 5.03 27.71
N ASN A 23 -1.78 4.49 27.48
CA ASN A 23 -1.05 4.66 26.22
C ASN A 23 -1.79 4.09 24.99
N PHE A 24 -2.85 3.29 25.20
CA PHE A 24 -3.70 2.75 24.14
C PHE A 24 -5.04 3.49 24.02
N SER A 25 -5.19 4.67 24.64
CA SER A 25 -6.42 5.47 24.62
C SER A 25 -7.00 5.66 23.21
N THR A 26 -6.16 6.01 22.23
CA THR A 26 -6.56 6.16 20.82
C THR A 26 -7.16 4.88 20.24
N VAL A 27 -6.53 3.73 20.49
CA VAL A 27 -7.02 2.41 20.04
C VAL A 27 -8.30 2.03 20.76
N LYS A 28 -8.38 2.26 22.08
CA LYS A 28 -9.60 2.03 22.87
C LYS A 28 -10.77 2.78 22.25
N SER A 29 -10.61 4.08 22.02
CA SER A 29 -11.62 4.93 21.38
C SER A 29 -12.00 4.43 19.99
N GLN A 30 -11.00 4.09 19.15
CA GLN A 30 -11.24 3.57 17.82
C GLN A 30 -12.05 2.26 17.84
N ILE A 31 -11.73 1.34 18.75
CA ILE A 31 -12.42 0.05 18.86
C ILE A 31 -13.87 0.23 19.33
N LEU A 32 -14.10 1.13 20.30
CA LEU A 32 -15.44 1.41 20.83
C LEU A 32 -16.37 2.11 19.83
N LEU A 33 -15.81 2.76 18.80
CA LEU A 33 -16.57 3.37 17.70
C LEU A 33 -17.00 2.38 16.61
N ILE A 34 -16.51 1.13 16.63
CA ILE A 34 -16.86 0.12 15.62
C ILE A 34 -18.18 -0.57 16.01
N ASP A 35 -19.19 -0.50 15.14
CA ASP A 35 -20.48 -1.20 15.26
C ASP A 35 -20.67 -2.22 14.13
N PRO A 36 -20.84 -3.53 14.42
CA PRO A 36 -20.86 -4.16 15.74
C PRO A 36 -19.47 -4.32 16.35
N LEU A 37 -19.41 -4.30 17.70
CA LEU A 37 -18.17 -4.44 18.47
C LEU A 37 -17.36 -5.64 17.95
N PRO A 38 -16.08 -5.44 17.56
CA PRO A 38 -15.30 -6.49 16.92
C PRO A 38 -15.00 -7.65 17.89
N PRO A 39 -14.80 -8.87 17.37
CA PRO A 39 -14.41 -10.01 18.19
C PRO A 39 -12.99 -9.82 18.75
N ILE A 40 -12.73 -10.43 19.89
CA ILE A 40 -11.48 -10.27 20.66
C ILE A 40 -10.19 -10.48 19.83
N ASN A 41 -10.19 -11.39 18.86
CA ASN A 41 -9.04 -11.63 17.97
C ASN A 41 -8.68 -10.39 17.14
N LYS A 42 -9.69 -9.67 16.64
CA LYS A 42 -9.48 -8.43 15.88
C LYS A 42 -8.99 -7.30 16.79
N VAL A 43 -9.53 -7.24 18.02
CA VAL A 43 -9.08 -6.30 19.05
C VAL A 43 -7.59 -6.54 19.38
N PHE A 44 -7.15 -7.78 19.54
CA PHE A 44 -5.72 -8.10 19.73
C PHE A 44 -4.86 -7.63 18.56
N HIS A 45 -5.26 -7.90 17.32
CA HIS A 45 -4.50 -7.44 16.16
C HIS A 45 -4.39 -5.92 16.10
N MET A 46 -5.45 -5.18 16.44
CA MET A 46 -5.43 -3.72 16.49
C MET A 46 -4.46 -3.20 17.57
N VAL A 47 -4.45 -3.82 18.75
CA VAL A 47 -3.52 -3.45 19.83
C VAL A 47 -2.07 -3.72 19.44
N ILE A 48 -1.77 -4.92 18.91
CA ILE A 48 -0.42 -5.28 18.43
C ILE A 48 0.02 -4.34 17.31
N GLN A 49 -0.88 -4.01 16.39
CA GLN A 49 -0.57 -3.08 15.31
C GLN A 49 -0.21 -1.69 15.85
N HIS A 50 -0.97 -1.17 16.81
CA HIS A 50 -0.69 0.12 17.42
C HIS A 50 0.63 0.15 18.18
N GLU A 51 0.94 -0.92 18.93
CA GLU A 51 2.21 -1.07 19.64
C GLU A 51 3.40 -1.05 18.67
N ARG A 52 3.31 -1.80 17.57
CA ARG A 52 4.35 -1.83 16.53
C ARG A 52 4.51 -0.50 15.78
N GLN A 53 3.45 0.28 15.69
CA GLN A 53 3.49 1.61 15.06
C GLN A 53 4.14 2.67 15.97
N GLY A 54 4.42 2.34 17.25
CA GLY A 54 5.17 3.22 18.14
C GLY A 54 4.46 4.55 18.41
N ASN A 55 3.13 4.58 18.31
CA ASN A 55 2.30 5.79 18.36
C ASN A 55 2.12 6.32 19.81
N PHE A 56 3.22 6.43 20.56
CA PHE A 56 3.29 7.07 21.88
C PHE A 56 3.57 8.58 21.78
N THR A 57 3.64 9.12 20.56
CA THR A 57 3.86 10.54 20.33
C THR A 57 2.52 11.23 20.17
N GLU A 58 2.29 12.24 21.02
CA GLU A 58 1.34 13.34 20.81
C GLU A 58 1.27 13.71 19.31
N PRO A 59 0.09 14.07 18.79
CA PRO A 59 -0.02 14.58 17.43
C PRO A 59 0.59 15.98 17.39
N ASP A 60 1.92 16.06 17.29
CA ASP A 60 2.56 17.23 16.71
C ASP A 60 2.02 17.34 15.27
N GLU A 61 1.38 18.46 14.96
CA GLU A 61 0.68 18.73 13.69
C GLU A 61 1.60 18.66 12.44
N SER A 62 2.88 18.34 12.60
CA SER A 62 3.90 18.28 11.57
C SER A 62 3.82 17.07 10.62
N LYS A 63 2.84 16.17 10.76
CA LYS A 63 2.70 14.97 9.88
C LYS A 63 1.59 15.06 8.83
N ILE A 64 0.89 16.20 8.72
CA ILE A 64 -0.09 16.44 7.65
C ILE A 64 0.62 16.92 6.38
N LEU A 65 1.48 16.08 5.78
CA LEU A 65 1.98 16.29 4.41
C LEU A 65 2.00 15.02 3.56
N VAL A 66 1.37 13.94 4.02
CA VAL A 66 1.40 12.67 3.30
C VAL A 66 0.00 12.09 3.25
N ASN A 67 -0.84 12.59 2.32
CA ASN A 67 -1.51 11.77 1.31
C ASN A 67 -2.53 12.58 0.46
N ALA A 68 -2.06 13.51 -0.37
CA ALA A 68 -2.86 13.99 -1.51
C ALA A 68 -2.53 13.15 -2.76
N ALA A 69 -2.74 11.83 -2.68
CA ALA A 69 -2.53 10.93 -3.81
C ALA A 69 -3.74 10.04 -4.03
N LYS A 70 -4.87 10.65 -4.37
CA LYS A 70 -5.90 10.03 -5.22
C LYS A 70 -6.69 11.10 -5.94
N SER A 71 -6.21 11.45 -7.13
CA SER A 71 -7.03 11.59 -8.35
C SER A 71 -6.13 12.02 -9.51
N ASN A 72 -5.90 11.07 -10.42
CA ASN A 72 -5.77 11.26 -11.86
C ASN A 72 -5.46 12.69 -12.33
N LYS A 73 -4.20 13.10 -12.30
CA LYS A 73 -3.67 14.04 -13.27
C LYS A 73 -2.28 13.61 -13.67
N ALA A 74 -2.12 13.36 -14.97
CA ALA A 74 -0.84 13.36 -15.62
C ALA A 74 -0.12 14.67 -15.28
N VAL A 75 0.79 14.63 -14.31
CA VAL A 75 1.74 15.70 -14.07
C VAL A 75 3.08 15.14 -14.52
N SER A 76 3.45 15.55 -15.73
CA SER A 76 4.79 15.44 -16.28
C SER A 76 5.77 16.21 -15.39
N GLY A 77 6.11 15.62 -14.24
CA GLY A 77 7.26 16.03 -13.44
C GLY A 77 8.49 15.62 -14.21
N SER A 78 9.19 16.61 -14.77
CA SER A 78 10.45 16.50 -15.50
C SER A 78 11.50 15.75 -14.68
N LYS A 79 11.45 14.42 -14.71
CA LYS A 79 12.56 13.57 -14.29
C LYS A 79 13.66 13.71 -15.34
N PRO A 80 14.95 13.76 -14.92
CA PRO A 80 16.05 13.80 -15.87
C PRO A 80 15.92 12.66 -16.88
N PRO A 81 16.25 12.87 -18.16
CA PRO A 81 16.06 11.88 -19.20
C PRO A 81 16.78 10.59 -18.80
N ARG A 82 16.01 9.56 -18.49
CA ARG A 82 16.55 8.23 -18.15
C ARG A 82 16.61 7.43 -19.44
N ASN A 83 17.72 7.55 -20.18
CA ASN A 83 17.94 6.76 -21.38
C ASN A 83 18.52 5.39 -21.03
N CYS A 84 18.00 4.35 -21.66
CA CYS A 84 18.50 3.00 -21.51
C CYS A 84 19.62 2.75 -22.54
N THR A 85 20.85 2.52 -22.10
CA THR A 85 21.98 2.25 -23.01
C THR A 85 21.88 0.90 -23.74
N PHE A 86 20.96 0.02 -23.35
CA PHE A 86 20.76 -1.28 -24.00
C PHE A 86 19.74 -1.25 -25.15
N CYS A 87 18.63 -0.50 -24.99
CA CYS A 87 17.56 -0.46 -26.00
C CYS A 87 17.35 0.91 -26.65
N GLY A 88 18.05 1.95 -26.17
CA GLY A 88 17.95 3.30 -26.70
C GLY A 88 16.65 4.04 -26.36
N LYS A 89 15.75 3.45 -25.56
CA LYS A 89 14.48 4.07 -25.17
C LYS A 89 14.59 4.78 -23.82
N ASP A 90 13.76 5.79 -23.63
CA ASP A 90 13.74 6.61 -22.41
C ASP A 90 12.90 5.98 -21.28
N ASN A 91 12.87 6.68 -20.14
CA ASN A 91 12.13 6.37 -18.91
C ASN A 91 12.53 5.09 -18.17
N HIS A 92 13.69 4.48 -18.46
CA HIS A 92 14.23 3.37 -17.66
C HIS A 92 15.75 3.23 -17.80
N PHE A 93 16.40 2.60 -16.82
CA PHE A 93 17.81 2.20 -16.90
C PHE A 93 17.97 0.79 -17.48
N VAL A 94 19.18 0.42 -17.89
CA VAL A 94 19.52 -0.93 -18.39
C VAL A 94 19.08 -2.04 -17.42
N GLU A 95 19.21 -1.80 -16.11
CA GLU A 95 18.81 -2.74 -15.06
C GLU A 95 17.32 -3.07 -15.07
N ASN A 96 16.47 -2.18 -15.60
CA ASN A 96 15.02 -2.36 -15.69
C ASN A 96 14.54 -2.57 -17.13
N CYS A 97 15.45 -2.81 -18.07
CA CYS A 97 15.09 -2.97 -19.48
C CYS A 97 14.36 -4.29 -19.72
N PHE A 98 13.08 -4.22 -20.09
CA PHE A 98 12.30 -5.40 -20.43
C PHE A 98 12.84 -6.16 -21.65
N LYS A 99 13.55 -5.49 -22.57
CA LYS A 99 14.22 -6.15 -23.70
C LYS A 99 15.42 -7.01 -23.24
N LYS A 100 16.08 -6.62 -22.13
CA LYS A 100 17.22 -7.35 -21.54
C LYS A 100 16.78 -8.41 -20.52
N ASN A 101 15.89 -8.03 -19.60
CA ASN A 101 15.51 -8.86 -18.45
C ASN A 101 14.23 -9.69 -18.68
N GLY A 102 13.56 -9.50 -19.82
CA GLY A 102 12.27 -10.12 -20.12
C GLY A 102 11.09 -9.44 -19.41
N VAL A 103 9.89 -9.65 -19.94
CA VAL A 103 8.65 -9.12 -19.34
C VAL A 103 8.15 -10.10 -18.27
N PRO A 104 7.88 -9.65 -17.03
CA PRO A 104 7.34 -10.50 -15.98
C PRO A 104 6.02 -11.18 -16.40
N PRO A 105 5.74 -12.41 -15.94
CA PRO A 105 4.57 -13.18 -16.36
C PRO A 105 3.23 -12.44 -16.22
N HIS A 106 3.10 -11.59 -15.20
CA HIS A 106 1.88 -10.84 -14.91
C HIS A 106 1.65 -9.62 -15.83
N MET A 107 2.66 -9.16 -16.56
CA MET A 107 2.59 -7.91 -17.34
C MET A 107 2.36 -8.12 -18.85
N LYS A 108 2.33 -9.37 -19.32
CA LYS A 108 2.21 -9.71 -20.75
C LYS A 108 0.93 -9.17 -21.40
N LYS A 109 -0.13 -8.92 -20.62
CA LYS A 109 -1.45 -8.46 -21.12
C LYS A 109 -1.52 -6.97 -21.46
N PHE A 110 -0.55 -6.16 -21.00
CA PHE A 110 -0.56 -4.70 -21.19
C PHE A 110 0.54 -4.19 -22.14
N ALA A 111 1.39 -5.08 -22.65
CA ALA A 111 2.53 -4.72 -23.48
C ALA A 111 2.18 -4.24 -24.90
N SER A 112 0.93 -4.39 -25.34
CA SER A 112 0.51 -4.11 -26.72
C SER A 112 -0.01 -2.69 -26.98
N ALA A 113 -0.08 -1.80 -25.98
CA ALA A 113 -0.74 -0.50 -26.15
C ALA A 113 0.14 0.64 -26.67
N ASN A 114 1.46 0.45 -26.86
CA ASN A 114 2.35 1.50 -27.39
C ASN A 114 3.41 0.94 -28.35
N ALA A 115 2.99 0.14 -29.33
CA ALA A 115 3.82 -0.17 -30.48
C ALA A 115 3.48 0.79 -31.62
N ALA A 116 4.15 1.95 -31.66
CA ALA A 116 4.26 2.73 -32.89
C ALA A 116 5.26 2.02 -33.82
N PRO A 117 4.94 1.79 -35.10
CA PRO A 117 5.83 1.13 -36.04
C PRO A 117 6.68 2.18 -36.74
N GLU A 118 8.00 2.17 -36.59
CA GLU A 118 8.87 2.86 -37.54
C GLU A 118 10.12 2.03 -37.87
N GLY A 119 10.28 1.79 -39.17
CA GLY A 119 11.58 1.78 -39.84
C GLY A 119 12.36 0.47 -39.83
N ALA A 120 11.94 -0.52 -40.62
CA ALA A 120 12.85 -1.56 -41.10
C ALA A 120 13.77 -0.97 -42.18
N SER A 121 15.06 -0.90 -41.89
CA SER A 121 16.10 -0.56 -42.84
C SER A 121 16.30 -1.70 -43.85
N SER A 122 16.24 -1.37 -45.14
CA SER A 122 16.69 -2.23 -46.23
C SER A 122 18.21 -2.37 -46.21
N GLU A 123 18.71 -3.60 -46.02
CA GLU A 123 20.09 -4.00 -46.35
C GLU A 123 20.31 -3.95 -47.87
N PRO A 124 21.53 -3.60 -48.35
CA PRO A 124 21.93 -3.81 -49.73
C PRO A 124 22.43 -5.24 -49.93
N ILE A 125 21.93 -5.88 -51.00
CA ILE A 125 22.37 -7.18 -51.51
C ILE A 125 23.62 -6.96 -52.37
N ALA A 126 24.62 -7.84 -52.19
CA ALA A 126 25.54 -8.24 -53.25
C ALA A 126 25.08 -9.60 -53.77
#